data_AF-A8U9P6-F1
#
_entry.id   AF-A8U9P6-F1
#
_cell.length_a   1.000
_cell.length_b   1.000
_cell.length_c   1.000
_cell.angle_alpha   90.00
_cell.angle_beta   90.00
_cell.angle_gamma   90.00
#
_symmetry.space_group_name_H-M   'P 1'
#
loop_
_entity.id
_entity.type
_entity.pdbx_description
1 polymer ?
#
loop_
_entity_poly.entity_id
_entity_poly.type
_entity_poly.pdbx_seq_one_letter_code
_entity_poly.pdbx_strand_id
1 'polypeptide(L)'
;MGRVIRSQRKGPGSVFKAHTKNRKGAAKLRAFDFAERHGYIKGVIRDIIHDPGRGAPLAKVVFRDPYRYKMRTETFIAAEGMYTGQFVYCGKKATLQVGNIMPVGTMPEGTIVCCLEDNTGNRGRIA
;
A
#
# COMPACT_ATOMS: atom_id res chain seq x y z
N MET A 1 0.64 -31.71 -36.71
CA MET A 1 1.09 -30.68 -35.75
C MET A 1 -0.10 -30.32 -34.86
N GLY A 2 0.03 -30.43 -33.53
CA GLY A 2 -1.10 -30.28 -32.58
C GLY A 2 -1.50 -28.83 -32.29
N ARG A 3 -2.71 -28.62 -31.75
CA ARG A 3 -3.22 -27.28 -31.38
C ARG A 3 -2.60 -26.80 -30.05
N VAL A 4 -2.23 -25.52 -29.99
CA VAL A 4 -1.74 -24.85 -28.77
C VAL A 4 -2.81 -24.86 -27.67
N ILE A 5 -2.45 -25.33 -26.47
CA ILE A 5 -3.39 -25.43 -25.33
C ILE A 5 -3.73 -24.07 -24.73
N ARG A 6 -4.86 -23.99 -24.02
CA ARG A 6 -5.38 -22.73 -23.46
C ARG A 6 -4.40 -22.04 -22.50
N SER A 7 -3.63 -22.78 -21.70
CA SER A 7 -2.64 -22.20 -20.78
C SER A 7 -1.52 -21.47 -21.53
N GLN A 8 -1.00 -22.07 -22.59
CA GLN A 8 0.03 -21.47 -23.45
C GLN A 8 -0.47 -20.20 -24.15
N ARG A 9 -1.77 -20.14 -24.51
CA ARG A 9 -2.39 -18.96 -25.12
C ARG A 9 -2.52 -17.75 -24.19
N LYS A 10 -2.37 -17.92 -22.87
CA LYS A 10 -2.46 -16.80 -21.89
C LYS A 10 -1.21 -15.93 -21.87
N GLY A 11 -0.01 -16.52 -22.04
CA GLY A 11 1.28 -15.82 -21.97
C GLY A 11 1.42 -14.63 -22.93
N PRO A 12 1.03 -14.75 -24.21
CA PRO A 12 1.06 -13.64 -25.17
C PRO A 12 0.15 -12.45 -24.81
N GLY A 13 -0.76 -12.61 -23.84
CA GLY A 13 -1.54 -11.50 -23.30
C GLY A 13 -2.46 -10.83 -24.32
N SER A 14 -3.20 -11.59 -25.15
CA SER A 14 -4.23 -11.04 -26.05
C SER A 14 -5.50 -10.68 -25.25
N VAL A 15 -6.59 -11.43 -25.41
CA VAL A 15 -7.84 -11.27 -24.65
C VAL A 15 -7.72 -11.58 -23.15
N PHE A 16 -6.56 -12.06 -22.68
CA PHE A 16 -6.32 -12.47 -21.29
C PHE A 16 -5.70 -11.36 -20.42
N LYS A 17 -5.54 -10.14 -20.93
CA LYS A 17 -5.05 -9.01 -20.11
C LYS A 17 -6.05 -8.64 -19.02
N ALA A 18 -5.53 -8.13 -17.91
CA ALA A 18 -6.37 -7.58 -16.86
C ALA A 18 -7.13 -6.34 -17.33
N HIS A 19 -8.42 -6.25 -17.02
CA HIS A 19 -9.21 -5.04 -17.24
C HIS A 19 -8.92 -4.02 -16.13
N THR A 20 -8.08 -3.02 -16.44
CA THR A 20 -7.57 -2.07 -15.45
C THR A 20 -8.18 -0.66 -15.52
N LYS A 21 -9.07 -0.39 -16.50
CA LYS A 21 -9.62 0.95 -16.78
C LYS A 21 -10.21 1.66 -15.55
N ASN A 22 -10.93 0.92 -14.70
CA ASN A 22 -11.65 1.51 -13.56
C ASN A 22 -10.86 1.42 -12.23
N ARG A 23 -9.66 0.82 -12.24
CA ARG A 23 -8.81 0.70 -11.04
C ARG A 23 -8.37 2.08 -10.58
N LYS A 24 -8.37 2.29 -9.27
CA LYS A 24 -8.16 3.59 -8.63
C LYS A 24 -6.69 3.94 -8.43
N GLY A 25 -5.81 2.95 -8.45
CA GLY A 25 -4.37 3.14 -8.34
C GLY A 25 -3.67 1.86 -7.91
N ALA A 26 -2.34 1.86 -7.99
CA ALA A 26 -1.56 0.77 -7.41
C ALA A 26 -1.49 0.96 -5.89
N ALA A 27 -2.00 -0.02 -5.14
CA ALA A 27 -1.89 -0.02 -3.68
C ALA A 27 -0.42 -0.25 -3.30
N LYS A 28 0.22 0.77 -2.72
CA LYS A 28 1.65 0.76 -2.38
C LYS A 28 1.88 1.60 -1.15
N LEU A 29 2.77 1.14 -0.26
CA LEU A 29 3.30 1.96 0.83
C LEU A 29 4.05 3.18 0.27
N ARG A 30 4.41 4.12 1.13
CA ARG A 30 5.23 5.28 0.73
C ARG A 30 6.62 4.84 0.23
N ALA A 31 7.28 5.74 -0.49
CA ALA A 31 8.69 5.55 -0.79
C ALA A 31 9.50 5.67 0.51
N PHE A 32 10.41 4.72 0.73
CA PHE A 32 11.26 4.71 1.92
C PHE A 32 12.27 5.86 1.88
N ASP A 33 11.94 6.95 2.58
CA ASP A 33 12.72 8.19 2.61
C ASP A 33 13.40 8.43 3.98
N PHE A 34 14.05 9.60 4.12
CA PHE A 34 14.75 9.94 5.35
C PHE A 34 13.82 10.02 6.58
N ALA A 35 12.57 10.46 6.39
CA ALA A 35 11.61 10.65 7.47
C ALA A 35 11.18 9.30 8.05
N GLU A 36 10.87 8.32 7.20
CA GLU A 36 10.48 6.98 7.65
C GLU A 36 11.66 6.20 8.25
N ARG A 37 12.88 6.43 7.76
CA ARG A 37 14.08 5.74 8.26
C ARG A 37 14.46 6.14 9.69
N HIS A 38 14.40 7.43 10.02
CA HIS A 38 14.93 7.94 11.29
C HIS A 38 13.85 8.41 12.28
N GLY A 39 12.67 8.77 11.79
CA GLY A 39 11.60 9.33 12.59
C GLY A 39 10.25 8.73 12.24
N TYR A 40 9.27 9.61 12.05
CA TYR A 40 7.97 9.27 11.52
C TYR A 40 7.45 10.43 10.66
N ILE A 41 6.56 10.14 9.74
CA ILE A 41 5.79 11.13 9.00
C ILE A 41 4.30 10.90 9.20
N LYS A 42 3.57 11.99 9.39
CA LYS A 42 2.12 12.00 9.61
C LYS A 42 1.38 12.18 8.29
N GLY A 43 0.42 11.30 8.04
CA GLY A 43 -0.56 11.40 6.96
C GLY A 43 -1.99 11.46 7.50
N VAL A 44 -2.92 11.92 6.68
CA VAL A 44 -4.37 11.89 6.95
C VAL A 44 -5.06 10.99 5.95
N ILE A 45 -5.90 10.08 6.41
CA ILE A 45 -6.82 9.35 5.55
C ILE A 45 -7.89 10.34 5.07
N ARG A 46 -7.83 10.74 3.80
CA ARG A 46 -8.85 11.60 3.20
C ARG A 46 -10.13 10.84 2.92
N ASP A 47 -10.00 9.60 2.44
CA ASP A 47 -11.10 8.83 1.90
C ASP A 47 -10.75 7.33 1.90
N ILE A 48 -11.77 6.48 2.01
CA ILE A 48 -11.64 5.01 1.90
C ILE A 48 -12.55 4.58 0.74
N ILE A 49 -11.96 4.05 -0.31
CA ILE A 49 -12.63 3.82 -1.59
C ILE A 49 -12.55 2.37 -2.05
N HIS A 50 -13.54 1.96 -2.84
CA HIS A 50 -13.52 0.67 -3.53
C HIS A 50 -12.62 0.71 -4.79
N ASP A 51 -11.78 -0.30 -4.96
CA ASP A 51 -10.93 -0.53 -6.15
C ASP A 51 -11.46 -1.71 -6.96
N PRO A 52 -12.01 -1.50 -8.17
CA PRO A 52 -12.59 -2.57 -8.97
C PRO A 52 -11.61 -3.71 -9.29
N GLY A 53 -12.05 -4.94 -9.03
CA GLY A 53 -11.21 -6.14 -9.21
C GLY A 53 -10.30 -6.45 -8.01
N ARG A 54 -10.48 -5.73 -6.89
CA ARG A 54 -9.87 -6.00 -5.59
C ARG A 54 -10.98 -6.15 -4.54
N GLY A 55 -10.84 -7.13 -3.63
CA GLY A 55 -11.77 -7.30 -2.50
C GLY A 55 -11.54 -6.30 -1.37
N ALA A 56 -10.28 -6.01 -1.04
CA ALA A 56 -9.93 -5.05 -0.01
C ALA A 56 -10.12 -3.57 -0.46
N PRO A 57 -10.66 -2.69 0.41
CA PRO A 57 -10.75 -1.26 0.12
C PRO A 57 -9.38 -0.58 0.14
N LEU A 58 -9.28 0.56 -0.55
CA LEU A 58 -8.09 1.41 -0.56
C LEU A 58 -8.28 2.66 0.29
N ALA A 59 -7.31 2.97 1.13
CA ALA A 59 -7.23 4.24 1.84
C ALA A 59 -6.41 5.25 1.03
N LYS A 60 -7.00 6.42 0.73
CA LYS A 60 -6.28 7.57 0.18
C LYS A 60 -5.66 8.36 1.32
N VAL A 61 -4.35 8.21 1.51
CA VAL A 61 -3.62 8.87 2.57
C VAL A 61 -2.84 10.05 2.01
N VAL A 62 -3.07 11.24 2.56
CA VAL A 62 -2.39 12.47 2.12
C VAL A 62 -1.30 12.83 3.12
N PHE A 63 -0.10 12.99 2.59
CA PHE A 63 1.08 13.40 3.32
C PHE A 63 1.55 14.77 2.83
N ARG A 64 2.22 15.51 3.72
CA ARG A 64 2.98 16.71 3.33
C ARG A 64 4.34 16.28 2.81
N ASP A 65 4.78 16.85 1.69
CA ASP A 65 6.11 16.61 1.14
C ASP A 65 7.16 17.31 2.05
N PRO A 66 8.18 16.58 2.54
CA PRO A 66 9.17 17.16 3.45
C PRO A 66 10.15 18.12 2.74
N TYR A 67 10.30 18.02 1.41
CA TYR A 67 11.29 18.81 0.66
C TYR A 67 10.66 19.97 -0.12
N ARG A 68 9.35 19.92 -0.39
CA ARG A 68 8.65 20.93 -1.20
C ARG A 68 7.31 21.27 -0.57
N TYR A 69 6.80 22.49 -0.79
CA TYR A 69 5.45 22.85 -0.38
C TYR A 69 4.40 22.19 -1.30
N LYS A 70 4.14 20.91 -1.08
CA LYS A 70 3.21 20.08 -1.86
C LYS A 70 2.56 19.02 -0.96
N MET A 71 1.33 18.66 -1.27
CA MET A 71 0.67 17.47 -0.71
C MET A 71 0.84 16.30 -1.67
N ARG A 72 1.25 15.14 -1.14
CA ARG A 72 1.34 13.88 -1.89
C ARG A 72 0.27 12.92 -1.38
N THR A 73 -0.53 12.42 -2.30
CA THR A 73 -1.54 11.40 -2.01
C THR A 73 -0.99 10.04 -2.37
N GLU A 74 -1.00 9.12 -1.42
CA GLU A 74 -0.66 7.71 -1.63
C GLU A 74 -1.91 6.85 -1.46
N THR A 75 -1.94 5.71 -2.13
CA THR A 75 -3.03 4.74 -2.06
C THR A 75 -2.57 3.51 -1.31
N PHE A 76 -3.05 3.33 -0.09
CA PHE A 76 -2.75 2.17 0.77
C PHE A 76 -3.89 1.17 0.72
N ILE A 77 -3.61 -0.07 1.08
CA ILE A 77 -4.66 -1.01 1.46
C ILE A 77 -5.14 -0.59 2.84
N ALA A 78 -6.45 -0.49 3.03
CA ALA A 78 -6.99 -0.14 4.34
C ALA A 78 -7.01 -1.39 5.23
N ALA A 79 -6.36 -1.29 6.39
CA ALA A 79 -6.54 -2.25 7.47
C ALA A 79 -7.93 -2.08 8.09
N GLU A 80 -8.46 -3.17 8.65
CA GLU A 80 -9.74 -3.12 9.36
C GLU A 80 -9.66 -2.14 10.55
N GLY A 81 -10.70 -1.35 10.74
CA GLY A 81 -10.74 -0.30 11.77
C GLY A 81 -10.15 1.05 11.34
N MET A 82 -9.57 1.17 10.14
CA MET A 82 -9.19 2.49 9.61
C MET A 82 -10.42 3.31 9.22
N TYR A 83 -10.37 4.63 9.46
CA TYR A 83 -11.50 5.53 9.18
C TYR A 83 -11.05 6.87 8.58
N THR A 84 -11.97 7.58 7.92
CA THR A 84 -11.68 8.89 7.31
C THR A 84 -11.38 9.95 8.37
N GLY A 85 -10.36 10.77 8.12
CA GLY A 85 -9.84 11.75 9.09
C GLY A 85 -8.84 11.18 10.09
N GLN A 86 -8.66 9.86 10.17
CA GLN A 86 -7.64 9.25 11.01
C GLN A 86 -6.24 9.70 10.59
N PHE A 87 -5.36 9.91 11.58
CA PHE A 87 -3.95 10.13 11.35
C PHE A 87 -3.19 8.80 11.26
N VAL A 88 -2.39 8.65 10.21
CA VAL A 88 -1.52 7.51 9.99
C VAL A 88 -0.07 7.97 10.16
N TYR A 89 0.70 7.24 10.96
CA TYR A 89 2.10 7.53 11.21
C TYR A 89 2.96 6.44 10.55
N CYS A 90 3.88 6.87 9.68
CA CYS A 90 4.80 5.98 8.99
C CYS A 90 6.23 6.24 9.46
N GLY A 91 6.94 5.22 9.95
CA GLY A 91 8.37 5.28 10.21
C GLY A 91 8.83 4.51 11.45
N LYS A 92 10.15 4.50 11.67
CA LYS A 92 10.80 3.76 12.77
C LYS A 92 10.33 4.17 14.17
N LYS A 93 9.98 5.45 14.36
CA LYS A 93 9.51 5.99 15.65
C LYS A 93 8.00 6.18 15.73
N ALA A 94 7.23 5.61 14.79
CA ALA A 94 5.78 5.65 14.88
C ALA A 94 5.28 4.81 16.07
N THR A 95 4.07 5.09 16.55
CA THR A 95 3.45 4.35 17.64
C THR A 95 2.79 3.08 17.11
N LEU A 96 2.77 2.02 17.91
CA LEU A 96 2.08 0.78 17.55
C LEU A 96 0.56 0.99 17.66
N GLN A 97 -0.08 1.32 16.55
CA GLN A 97 -1.53 1.50 16.42
C GLN A 97 -2.00 0.98 15.07
N VAL A 98 -3.27 0.57 15.00
CA VAL A 98 -3.87 0.06 13.77
C VAL A 98 -3.82 1.12 12.67
N GLY A 99 -3.27 0.73 11.51
CA GLY A 99 -3.08 1.59 10.34
C GLY A 99 -1.71 2.28 10.27
N ASN A 100 -0.93 2.31 11.36
CA ASN A 100 0.43 2.83 11.32
C ASN A 100 1.38 1.87 10.61
N ILE A 101 2.43 2.44 10.01
CA ILE A 101 3.42 1.70 9.23
C ILE A 101 4.76 1.79 9.95
N MET A 102 5.28 0.64 10.38
CA MET A 102 6.53 0.55 11.14
C MET A 102 7.42 -0.58 10.60
N PRO A 103 8.74 -0.50 10.81
CA PRO A 103 9.63 -1.63 10.56
C PRO A 103 9.30 -2.82 11.47
N VAL A 104 9.23 -4.03 10.91
CA VAL A 104 8.91 -5.27 11.67
C VAL A 104 9.83 -5.47 12.87
N GLY A 105 11.13 -5.17 12.74
CA GLY A 105 12.09 -5.30 13.84
C GLY A 105 11.89 -4.33 15.03
N THR A 106 10.93 -3.40 14.95
CA THR A 106 10.56 -2.51 16.07
C THR A 106 9.28 -2.95 16.78
N MET A 107 8.58 -3.94 16.25
CA MET A 107 7.33 -4.44 16.82
C MET A 107 7.59 -5.63 17.76
N PRO A 108 6.81 -5.81 18.83
CA PRO A 108 6.89 -7.00 19.66
C PRO A 108 6.39 -8.24 18.90
N GLU A 109 6.82 -9.41 19.35
CA GLU A 109 6.37 -10.69 18.81
C GLU A 109 4.85 -10.87 18.97
N GLY A 110 4.22 -11.54 18.01
CA GLY A 110 2.77 -11.71 17.98
C GLY A 110 1.99 -10.52 17.39
N THR A 111 2.67 -9.45 16.96
CA THR A 111 2.02 -8.33 16.28
C THR A 111 1.48 -8.73 14.90
N ILE A 112 0.21 -8.42 14.62
CA ILE A 112 -0.43 -8.66 13.33
C ILE A 112 -0.12 -7.49 12.39
N VAL A 113 0.38 -7.80 11.20
CA VAL A 113 0.76 -6.82 10.17
C VAL A 113 0.16 -7.18 8.81
N CYS A 114 -0.01 -6.18 7.96
CA CYS A 114 -0.43 -6.36 6.55
C CYS A 114 0.47 -5.52 5.63
N CYS A 115 0.44 -5.79 4.32
CA CYS A 115 1.21 -5.09 3.29
C CYS A 115 2.72 -5.10 3.54
N LEU A 116 3.25 -6.24 4.00
CA LEU A 116 4.64 -6.41 4.37
C LEU A 116 5.58 -6.32 3.16
N GLU A 117 6.72 -5.67 3.37
CA GLU A 117 7.80 -5.57 2.40
C GLU A 117 8.73 -6.78 2.51
N ASP A 118 8.73 -7.65 1.49
CA ASP A 118 9.72 -8.74 1.37
C ASP A 118 11.17 -8.24 1.34
N ASN A 119 11.40 -7.10 0.66
CA ASN A 119 12.67 -6.39 0.61
C ASN A 119 12.40 -4.92 0.91
N THR A 120 13.24 -4.30 1.75
CA THR A 120 13.08 -2.91 2.17
C THR A 120 12.92 -1.97 0.97
N GLY A 121 11.82 -1.21 0.94
CA GLY A 121 11.51 -0.23 -0.10
C GLY A 121 10.79 -0.80 -1.33
N ASN A 122 10.37 -2.08 -1.31
CA ASN A 122 9.55 -2.65 -2.39
C ASN A 122 8.07 -2.20 -2.36
N ARG A 123 7.69 -1.40 -1.36
CA ARG A 123 6.40 -0.73 -1.18
C ARG A 123 5.21 -1.66 -0.94
N GLY A 124 5.46 -2.84 -0.35
CA GLY A 124 4.46 -3.81 0.07
C GLY A 124 4.21 -4.90 -0.96
N ARG A 125 4.28 -6.16 -0.53
CA ARG A 125 4.16 -7.34 -1.41
C ARG A 125 3.45 -8.53 -0.79
N ILE A 126 3.56 -8.72 0.53
CA ILE A 126 3.04 -9.87 1.26
C ILE A 126 1.86 -9.41 2.13
N ALA A 127 0.80 -10.24 2.19
CA ALA A 127 -0.44 -10.02 2.95
C ALA A 127 -1.25 -8.80 2.46
#